data_AF-A0AAP5XVX8-F1
#
_entry.id   AF-A0AAP5XVX8-F1
#
_cell.length_a   1.000
_cell.length_b   1.000
_cell.length_c   1.000
_cell.angle_alpha   90.00
_cell.angle_beta   90.00
_cell.angle_gamma   90.00
#
_symmetry.space_group_name_H-M   'P 1'
#
loop_
_entity.id
_entity.type
_entity.pdbx_description
1 polymer ?
#
loop_
_entity_poly.entity_id
_entity_poly.type
_entity_poly.pdbx_seq_one_letter_code
_entity_poly.pdbx_strand_id
1 'polypeptide(L)'
;MPNTVMDEWSDMVFLKWNGATFSATEYPKLARIIPGLKLNDVRGEFLRIWDDGRGVDNGRGLLSFQAATSFTQYAGNYDVGSGHAIGNHDGVVDYSPGFSRFPYPGPAIGDGVNHVTVRPRNIAFNFLVRAK
;
A
#
# COMPACT_ATOMS: atom_id res chain seq x y z
N MET A 1 -12.85 21.42 3.90
CA MET A 1 -12.47 20.58 5.07
C MET A 1 -13.78 20.15 5.74
N PRO A 2 -13.86 19.08 6.52
CA PRO A 2 -15.16 18.62 7.01
C PRO A 2 -15.96 19.70 7.77
N ASN A 3 -15.27 20.58 8.50
CA ASN A 3 -15.84 21.76 9.17
C ASN A 3 -16.46 22.82 8.24
N THR A 4 -16.32 22.70 6.91
CA THR A 4 -16.94 23.60 5.93
C THR A 4 -18.06 22.92 5.14
N VAL A 5 -18.35 21.65 5.43
CA VAL A 5 -19.32 20.82 4.69
C VAL A 5 -20.57 20.56 5.52
N MET A 6 -20.42 20.46 6.85
CA MET A 6 -21.51 20.23 7.80
C MET A 6 -21.52 21.35 8.84
N ASP A 7 -22.65 22.02 8.99
CA ASP A 7 -22.79 23.17 9.90
C ASP A 7 -22.51 22.76 11.36
N GLU A 8 -22.93 21.56 11.74
CA GLU A 8 -22.68 20.94 13.05
C GLU A 8 -21.20 20.65 13.33
N TRP A 9 -20.33 20.73 12.32
CA TRP A 9 -18.88 20.54 12.46
C TRP A 9 -18.10 21.84 12.33
N SER A 10 -18.77 22.99 12.26
CA SER A 10 -18.13 24.29 12.02
C SER A 10 -17.12 24.70 13.09
N ASP A 11 -17.31 24.25 14.33
CA ASP A 11 -16.41 24.48 15.47
C ASP A 11 -15.33 23.39 15.63
N MET A 12 -15.38 22.33 14.81
CA MET A 12 -14.43 21.23 14.88
C MET A 12 -13.14 21.52 14.11
N VAL A 13 -12.02 21.06 14.67
CA VAL A 13 -10.70 21.17 14.04
C VAL A 13 -10.27 19.82 13.46
N PHE A 14 -9.90 19.83 12.18
CA PHE A 14 -9.42 18.65 11.46
C PHE A 14 -7.97 18.87 10.99
N LEU A 15 -7.06 17.99 11.38
CA LEU A 15 -5.69 17.98 10.91
C LEU A 15 -5.50 16.98 9.77
N LYS A 16 -4.62 17.30 8.83
CA LYS A 16 -4.31 16.46 7.66
C LYS A 16 -3.06 15.64 7.92
N TRP A 17 -3.04 14.39 7.44
CA TRP A 17 -1.82 13.58 7.38
C TRP A 17 -0.91 14.05 6.23
N ASN A 18 -0.31 15.22 6.41
CA ASN A 18 0.48 15.92 5.40
C ASN A 18 1.85 16.40 5.94
N GLY A 19 2.36 15.77 6.99
CA GLY A 19 3.62 16.18 7.60
C GLY A 19 3.51 17.34 8.60
N ALA A 20 2.31 17.87 8.87
CA ALA A 20 2.13 19.00 9.77
C ALA A 20 2.53 18.66 11.22
N THR A 21 3.10 19.65 11.91
CA THR A 21 3.34 19.61 13.35
C THR A 21 2.12 20.13 14.11
N PHE A 22 2.00 19.76 15.39
CA PHE A 22 0.93 20.22 16.27
C PHE A 22 1.43 20.43 17.70
N SER A 23 0.70 21.23 18.49
CA SER A 23 1.04 21.50 19.89
C SER A 23 0.46 20.44 20.83
N ALA A 24 1.29 19.91 21.73
CA ALA A 24 0.84 19.01 22.79
C ALA A 24 -0.06 19.71 23.82
N THR A 25 0.11 21.03 24.01
CA THR A 25 -0.73 21.83 24.90
C THR A 25 -2.13 22.01 24.33
N GLU A 26 -2.23 22.25 23.01
CA GLU A 26 -3.49 22.44 22.32
C GLU A 26 -4.21 21.11 22.05
N TYR A 27 -3.46 20.05 21.70
CA TYR A 27 -4.00 18.73 21.37
C TYR A 27 -3.43 17.61 22.27
N PRO A 28 -3.66 17.62 23.59
CA PRO A 28 -3.04 16.69 24.53
C PRO A 28 -3.42 15.23 24.31
N LYS A 29 -4.65 14.97 23.81
CA LYS A 29 -5.08 13.60 23.46
C LYS A 29 -4.37 13.09 22.21
N LEU A 30 -4.19 13.94 21.20
CA LEU A 30 -3.46 13.58 19.98
C LEU A 30 -1.99 13.31 20.29
N ALA A 31 -1.38 14.09 21.18
CA ALA A 31 0.00 13.86 21.63
C ALA A 31 0.22 12.50 22.31
N ARG A 32 -0.82 11.90 22.92
CA ARG A 32 -0.73 10.52 23.45
C ARG A 32 -0.70 9.47 22.35
N ILE A 33 -1.37 9.72 21.23
CA ILE A 33 -1.44 8.81 20.08
C ILE A 33 -0.22 8.98 19.19
N ILE A 34 0.25 10.23 19.01
CA ILE A 34 1.37 10.61 18.15
C ILE A 34 2.36 11.45 18.99
N PRO A 35 3.24 10.80 19.79
CA PRO A 35 4.15 11.51 20.69
C PRO A 35 5.19 12.38 19.99
N GLY A 36 5.47 12.10 18.71
CA GLY A 36 6.40 12.89 17.90
C GLY A 36 5.88 14.27 17.49
N LEU A 37 4.62 14.62 17.86
CA LEU A 37 4.00 15.93 17.60
C LEU A 37 3.98 16.35 16.12
N LYS A 38 4.09 15.36 15.23
CA LYS A 38 4.10 15.51 13.78
C LYS A 38 3.32 14.38 13.16
N LEU A 39 2.36 14.72 12.31
CA LEU A 39 1.59 13.75 11.54
C LEU A 39 2.46 13.21 10.39
N ASN A 40 2.28 11.93 10.03
CA ASN A 40 2.98 11.41 8.86
C ASN A 40 2.43 12.09 7.60
N ASP A 41 3.29 12.29 6.60
CA ASP A 41 2.85 12.70 5.27
C ASP A 41 2.48 11.43 4.48
N VAL A 42 1.20 11.26 4.20
CA VAL A 42 0.68 10.06 3.51
C VAL A 42 -0.07 10.43 2.24
N ARG A 43 0.11 11.67 1.77
CA ARG A 43 -0.54 12.15 0.55
C ARG A 43 -0.07 11.33 -0.65
N GLY A 44 -1.00 10.69 -1.35
CA GLY A 44 -0.72 9.84 -2.50
C GLY A 44 -0.38 8.38 -2.15
N GLU A 45 -0.38 8.01 -0.87
CA GLU A 45 -0.24 6.61 -0.45
C GLU A 45 -1.59 5.89 -0.44
N PHE A 46 -1.58 4.61 -0.85
CA PHE A 46 -2.72 3.75 -0.60
C PHE A 46 -2.73 3.29 0.86
N LEU A 47 -3.93 3.14 1.43
CA LEU A 47 -4.10 2.54 2.75
C LEU A 47 -4.11 1.02 2.61
N ARG A 48 -3.23 0.35 3.34
CA ARG A 48 -3.30 -1.10 3.58
C ARG A 48 -3.61 -1.30 5.05
N ILE A 49 -4.59 -2.14 5.36
CA ILE A 49 -4.91 -2.46 6.75
C ILE A 49 -3.76 -3.27 7.34
N TRP A 50 -3.33 -2.93 8.55
CA TRP A 50 -2.26 -3.61 9.25
C TRP A 50 -2.63 -5.08 9.51
N ASP A 51 -1.66 -5.98 9.30
CA ASP A 51 -1.87 -7.42 9.38
C ASP A 51 -2.21 -7.91 10.80
N ASP A 52 -1.65 -7.26 11.82
CA ASP A 52 -1.87 -7.53 13.25
C ASP A 52 -1.86 -9.04 13.61
N GLY A 53 -0.94 -9.80 12.99
CA GLY A 53 -0.74 -11.22 13.28
C GLY A 53 -1.61 -12.20 12.49
N ARG A 54 -2.39 -11.75 11.49
CA ARG A 54 -3.13 -12.65 10.59
C ARG A 54 -2.21 -13.49 9.70
N GLY A 55 -1.03 -12.97 9.37
CA GLY A 55 -0.01 -13.65 8.57
C GLY A 55 -0.06 -13.38 7.06
N VAL A 56 -0.85 -12.41 6.59
CA VAL A 56 -0.97 -12.03 5.17
C VAL A 56 0.09 -11.01 4.75
N ASP A 57 0.37 -10.00 5.59
CA ASP A 57 1.48 -9.04 5.40
C ASP A 57 2.45 -9.17 6.60
N ASN A 58 3.03 -10.36 6.76
CA ASN A 58 3.82 -10.74 7.94
C ASN A 58 5.05 -9.85 8.13
N GLY A 59 5.30 -9.45 9.38
CA GLY A 59 6.43 -8.58 9.74
C GLY A 59 6.23 -7.11 9.38
N ARG A 60 5.09 -6.72 8.79
CA ARG A 60 4.82 -5.32 8.45
C ARG A 60 4.59 -4.48 9.71
N GLY A 61 5.34 -3.39 9.87
CA GLY A 61 5.16 -2.44 10.96
C GLY A 61 3.99 -1.49 10.73
N LEU A 62 3.31 -1.07 11.81
CA LEU A 62 2.29 -0.03 11.75
C LEU A 62 2.89 1.30 11.22
N LEU A 63 2.16 2.01 10.37
CA LEU A 63 2.57 3.24 9.68
C LEU A 63 3.83 3.12 8.80
N SER A 64 4.27 1.90 8.48
CA SER A 64 5.43 1.69 7.61
C SER A 64 5.07 1.80 6.13
N PHE A 65 5.98 2.38 5.35
CA PHE A 65 5.88 2.49 3.90
C PHE A 65 6.23 1.17 3.20
N GLN A 66 5.60 0.91 2.06
CA GLN A 66 5.98 -0.13 1.12
C GLN A 66 5.86 0.39 -0.31
N ALA A 67 6.91 0.11 -1.08
CA ALA A 67 6.97 0.48 -2.49
C ALA A 67 5.90 -0.24 -3.32
N ALA A 68 5.49 0.41 -4.41
CA ALA A 68 4.66 -0.24 -5.42
C ALA A 68 5.39 -1.44 -6.03
N THR A 69 4.62 -2.41 -6.50
CA THR A 69 5.15 -3.45 -7.38
C THR A 69 5.68 -2.81 -8.65
N SER A 70 6.94 -3.10 -8.98
CA SER A 70 7.55 -2.62 -10.22
C SER A 70 7.40 -3.68 -11.31
N PHE A 71 7.07 -3.23 -12.52
CA PHE A 71 7.08 -4.05 -13.71
C PHE A 71 7.98 -3.39 -14.75
N THR A 72 8.59 -4.20 -15.60
CA THR A 72 9.37 -3.72 -16.73
C THR A 72 8.42 -3.39 -17.89
N GLN A 73 8.53 -2.17 -18.45
CA GLN A 73 7.68 -1.72 -19.56
C GLN A 73 8.02 -2.45 -20.88
N TYR A 74 9.26 -2.90 -21.01
CA TYR A 74 9.76 -3.60 -22.19
C TYR A 74 10.44 -4.89 -21.74
N ALA A 75 10.15 -5.97 -22.45
CA ALA A 75 11.02 -7.14 -22.44
C ALA A 75 12.28 -6.71 -23.20
N GLY A 76 13.44 -6.70 -22.53
CA GLY A 76 14.62 -5.95 -22.97
C GLY A 76 15.11 -6.24 -24.40
N ASN A 77 16.07 -5.42 -24.86
CA ASN A 77 16.64 -5.47 -26.21
C ASN A 77 17.71 -6.58 -26.31
N TYR A 78 17.30 -7.83 -26.42
CA TYR A 78 18.19 -9.00 -26.51
C TYR A 78 17.96 -9.77 -27.82
N ASP A 79 19.05 -10.23 -28.45
CA ASP A 79 19.02 -10.94 -29.74
C ASP A 79 18.27 -12.28 -29.69
N VAL A 80 18.26 -12.97 -28.54
CA VAL A 80 17.47 -14.19 -28.32
C VAL A 80 16.99 -14.25 -26.87
N GLY A 81 15.67 -14.25 -26.68
CA GLY A 81 15.03 -14.40 -25.37
C GLY A 81 14.84 -13.06 -24.64
N SER A 82 13.58 -12.67 -24.47
CA SER A 82 13.20 -11.49 -23.72
C SER A 82 12.40 -11.90 -22.47
N GLY A 83 12.70 -11.30 -21.32
CA GLY A 83 11.99 -11.55 -20.06
C GLY A 83 11.47 -10.27 -19.42
N HIS A 84 10.39 -10.38 -18.67
CA HIS A 84 9.93 -9.32 -17.77
C HIS A 84 10.29 -9.68 -16.33
N ALA A 85 10.80 -8.71 -15.59
CA ALA A 85 10.98 -8.80 -14.15
C ALA A 85 9.83 -8.09 -13.41
N ILE A 86 9.41 -8.68 -12.28
CA ILE A 86 8.48 -8.07 -11.34
C ILE A 86 9.19 -7.90 -9.99
N GLY A 87 9.40 -6.65 -9.57
CA GLY A 87 9.97 -6.32 -8.26
C GLY A 87 8.89 -5.96 -7.25
N ASN A 88 9.18 -6.12 -5.95
CA ASN A 88 8.30 -5.72 -4.86
C ASN A 88 6.87 -6.33 -4.93
N HIS A 89 6.76 -7.60 -5.30
CA HIS A 89 5.51 -8.34 -5.29
C HIS A 89 5.13 -8.82 -3.86
N ASP A 90 3.84 -9.08 -3.62
CA ASP A 90 3.36 -9.63 -2.34
C ASP A 90 3.70 -11.12 -2.17
N GLY A 91 3.83 -11.85 -3.28
CA GLY A 91 4.17 -13.27 -3.28
C GLY A 91 4.19 -13.85 -4.70
N VAL A 92 4.74 -15.05 -4.82
CA VAL A 92 4.75 -15.87 -6.04
C VAL A 92 4.16 -17.23 -5.69
N VAL A 93 3.19 -17.71 -6.46
CA VAL A 93 2.66 -19.06 -6.34
C VAL A 93 2.79 -19.79 -7.67
N ASP A 94 3.18 -21.07 -7.63
CA ASP A 94 3.63 -21.82 -8.80
C ASP A 94 2.52 -22.14 -9.83
N TYR A 95 1.26 -21.88 -9.50
CA TYR A 95 0.14 -22.22 -10.38
C TYR A 95 -1.11 -21.37 -10.10
N SER A 96 -1.66 -20.74 -11.13
CA SER A 96 -3.00 -20.16 -11.10
C SER A 96 -3.78 -20.59 -12.35
N PRO A 97 -4.83 -21.41 -12.18
CA PRO A 97 -5.70 -21.81 -13.28
C PRO A 97 -6.27 -20.59 -14.01
N GLY A 98 -6.13 -20.52 -15.34
CA GLY A 98 -6.72 -19.46 -16.17
C GLY A 98 -5.78 -18.32 -16.58
N PHE A 99 -4.51 -18.33 -16.18
CA PHE A 99 -3.50 -17.38 -16.67
C PHE A 99 -2.67 -17.98 -17.81
N SER A 100 -2.57 -17.26 -18.94
CA SER A 100 -1.87 -17.71 -20.15
C SER A 100 -0.50 -17.05 -20.32
N ARG A 101 0.44 -17.75 -20.96
CA ARG A 101 1.73 -17.19 -21.42
C ARG A 101 1.57 -16.55 -22.80
N PHE A 102 2.13 -15.35 -22.99
CA PHE A 102 2.36 -14.79 -24.32
C PHE A 102 3.79 -15.08 -24.77
N PRO A 103 4.00 -15.92 -25.80
CA PRO A 103 5.32 -16.09 -26.39
C PRO A 103 5.68 -14.91 -27.30
N TYR A 104 6.94 -14.47 -27.21
CA TYR A 104 7.67 -13.96 -28.39
C TYR A 104 8.03 -15.20 -29.24
N PRO A 105 8.03 -15.08 -30.57
CA PRO A 105 7.29 -15.94 -31.50
C PRO A 105 7.54 -17.45 -31.33
N GLY A 106 6.47 -18.20 -31.04
CA GLY A 106 6.39 -19.66 -30.96
C GLY A 106 5.00 -20.09 -30.45
N PRO A 107 4.51 -21.31 -30.73
CA PRO A 107 3.20 -21.73 -30.23
C PRO A 107 3.25 -21.80 -28.70
N ALA A 108 2.25 -21.20 -28.03
CA ALA A 108 2.11 -21.32 -26.58
C ALA A 108 1.90 -22.80 -26.22
N ILE A 109 2.74 -23.34 -25.35
CA ILE A 109 2.62 -24.71 -24.84
C ILE A 109 2.58 -24.63 -23.30
N GLY A 110 1.52 -25.14 -22.66
CA GLY A 110 1.58 -25.65 -21.28
C GLY A 110 0.67 -25.03 -20.20
N ASP A 111 0.51 -25.83 -19.15
CA ASP A 111 -0.35 -25.72 -17.97
C ASP A 111 0.15 -24.66 -16.95
N GLY A 112 -0.33 -23.42 -17.06
CA GLY A 112 -0.13 -22.35 -16.06
C GLY A 112 1.30 -21.79 -15.92
N VAL A 113 1.41 -20.59 -15.34
CA VAL A 113 2.68 -19.94 -14.94
C VAL A 113 2.56 -19.37 -13.53
N ASN A 114 3.69 -19.01 -12.94
CA ASN A 114 3.73 -18.35 -11.64
C ASN A 114 2.79 -17.13 -11.61
N HIS A 115 1.85 -17.13 -10.67
CA HIS A 115 0.98 -15.99 -10.42
C HIS A 115 1.65 -15.06 -9.42
N VAL A 116 1.64 -13.77 -9.77
CA VAL A 116 2.27 -12.71 -8.98
C VAL A 116 1.23 -11.66 -8.62
N THR A 117 1.14 -11.34 -7.33
CA THR A 117 0.23 -10.30 -6.84
C THR A 117 0.90 -8.93 -6.89
N VAL A 118 0.22 -7.98 -7.54
CA VAL A 118 0.65 -6.59 -7.66
C VAL A 118 -0.01 -5.72 -6.58
N ARG A 119 0.75 -4.77 -6.02
CA ARG A 119 0.27 -3.80 -5.03
C ARG A 119 0.66 -2.37 -5.39
N PRO A 120 -0.19 -1.39 -5.10
CA PRO A 120 0.22 0.01 -5.14
C PRO A 120 1.21 0.31 -4.00
N ARG A 121 1.91 1.45 -4.11
CA ARG A 121 2.65 2.00 -2.98
C ARG A 121 1.68 2.29 -1.85
N ASN A 122 2.01 1.86 -0.64
CA ASN A 122 1.07 1.87 0.47
C ASN A 122 1.73 2.10 1.82
N ILE A 123 0.89 2.48 2.77
CA ILE A 123 1.23 2.61 4.18
C ILE A 123 0.26 1.78 5.02
N ALA A 124 0.79 1.07 6.01
CA ALA A 124 0.01 0.22 6.90
C ALA A 124 -0.72 1.07 7.96
N PHE A 125 -2.05 0.99 8.02
CA PHE A 125 -2.87 1.69 9.01
C PHE A 125 -3.73 0.71 9.81
N ASN A 126 -3.97 1.05 11.07
CA ASN A 126 -4.99 0.37 11.86
C ASN A 126 -6.38 0.83 11.43
N PHE A 127 -7.25 -0.14 11.16
CA PHE A 127 -8.65 0.10 10.91
C PHE A 127 -9.46 -0.39 12.11
N LEU A 128 -9.79 0.55 13.00
CA LEU A 128 -10.43 0.26 14.28
C LEU A 128 -11.91 0.57 14.20
N VAL A 129 -12.74 -0.37 14.65
CA VAL A 129 -14.16 -0.12 14.90
C VAL A 129 -14.30 0.38 16.33
N ARG A 130 -15.03 1.48 16.53
CA ARG A 130 -15.34 2.00 17.86
C ARG A 130 -16.25 1.00 18.58
N ALA A 131 -15.73 0.38 19.65
CA ALA A 131 -16.47 -0.60 20.44
C ALA A 131 -17.34 0.04 21.54
N LYS A 132 -17.06 1.29 21.94
CA LYS A 132 -17.83 2.08 22.92
C LYS A 132 -17.52 3.56 22.78
#